data_AF-A0A968VX41-F1
#
_entry.id   AF-A0A968VX41-F1
#
_cell.length_a   1.000
_cell.length_b   1.000
_cell.length_c   1.000
_cell.angle_alpha   90.00
_cell.angle_beta   90.00
_cell.angle_gamma   90.00
#
_symmetry.space_group_name_H-M   'P 1'
#
loop_
_entity.id
_entity.type
_entity.pdbx_description
1 polymer ?
#
loop_
_entity_poly.entity_id
_entity_poly.type
_entity_poly.pdbx_seq_one_letter_code
_entity_poly.pdbx_strand_id
1 'polypeptide(L)'
;MRLLSIVYVLFCLSAKAQLSLDIPPFSAAPGIKSAVVLPTLQVDRPNETTLLAADKKTPAPYRYGIKRELNVSYRDTGLLEHVDALQALWRCKLKGEGAKSLGVTFSKFNVPRGAYVWIYSNGYKEVIGAFSVQNNSAKNN
;
A
#
# COMPACT_ATOMS: atom_id res chain seq x y z
N MET A 1 -31.38 -10.57 41.02
CA MET A 1 -31.23 -10.89 39.58
C MET A 1 -30.98 -9.69 38.64
N ARG A 2 -30.84 -8.43 39.12
CA ARG A 2 -30.60 -7.26 38.24
C ARG A 2 -29.17 -6.68 38.23
N LEU A 3 -28.25 -7.25 39.02
CA LEU A 3 -26.84 -6.82 39.07
C LEU A 3 -25.90 -7.70 38.21
N LEU A 4 -26.31 -8.93 37.87
CA LEU A 4 -25.49 -9.82 37.02
C LEU A 4 -25.42 -9.36 35.55
N SER A 5 -26.39 -8.57 35.08
CA SER A 5 -26.46 -8.09 33.70
C SER A 5 -25.47 -6.96 33.40
N ILE A 6 -25.04 -6.19 34.40
CA ILE A 6 -24.14 -5.04 34.20
C ILE A 6 -22.68 -5.50 34.04
N VAL A 7 -22.31 -6.60 34.70
CA VAL A 7 -20.96 -7.18 34.61
C VAL A 7 -20.71 -7.81 33.23
N TYR A 8 -21.75 -8.29 32.54
CA TYR A 8 -21.62 -8.91 31.21
C TYR A 8 -21.40 -7.89 30.07
N VAL A 9 -21.80 -6.63 30.27
CA VAL A 9 -21.66 -5.56 29.25
C VAL A 9 -20.26 -4.94 29.26
N LEU A 10 -19.48 -5.09 30.34
CA LEU A 10 -18.10 -4.58 30.40
C LEU A 10 -17.05 -5.48 29.72
N PHE A 11 -17.45 -6.62 29.15
CA PHE A 11 -16.58 -7.48 28.34
C PHE A 11 -16.56 -7.06 26.85
N CYS A 12 -16.72 -5.75 26.57
CA CYS A 12 -16.40 -5.17 25.27
C CYS A 12 -14.87 -5.15 25.11
N LEU A 13 -14.38 -6.34 24.75
CA LEU A 13 -13.02 -6.67 24.36
C LEU A 13 -12.41 -5.58 23.47
N SER A 14 -11.24 -5.14 23.90
CA SER A 14 -10.32 -4.33 23.11
C SER A 14 -9.77 -5.17 21.94
N ALA A 15 -10.56 -5.34 20.88
CA ALA A 15 -10.07 -5.93 19.65
C ALA A 15 -9.19 -4.92 18.90
N LYS A 16 -7.87 -5.08 19.00
CA LYS A 16 -6.90 -4.33 18.19
C LYS A 16 -6.77 -5.04 16.84
N ALA A 17 -7.59 -4.64 15.86
CA ALA A 17 -7.54 -5.15 14.48
C ALA A 17 -6.93 -4.16 13.47
N GLN A 18 -6.30 -3.08 13.95
CA GLN A 18 -5.76 -2.04 13.08
C GLN A 18 -4.52 -2.57 12.35
N LEU A 19 -4.60 -2.64 11.02
CA LEU A 19 -3.53 -3.17 10.17
C LEU A 19 -2.33 -2.21 10.01
N SER A 20 -2.46 -0.95 10.40
CA SER A 20 -1.42 0.06 10.24
C SER A 20 -1.43 1.05 11.39
N LEU A 21 -0.35 1.81 11.57
CA LEU A 21 -0.26 2.82 12.62
C LEU A 21 -0.89 4.12 12.16
N ASP A 22 -1.55 4.84 13.08
CA ASP A 22 -2.19 6.14 12.83
C ASP A 22 -1.15 7.28 12.84
N ILE A 23 -0.19 7.21 11.92
CA ILE A 23 0.89 8.20 11.77
C ILE A 23 0.83 8.74 10.34
N PRO A 24 0.77 10.07 10.15
CA PRO A 24 0.70 10.66 8.82
C PRO A 24 1.98 10.36 8.01
N PRO A 25 1.88 10.28 6.67
CA PRO A 25 3.03 10.04 5.82
C PRO A 25 4.00 11.21 5.93
N PHE A 26 5.28 10.89 6.12
CA PHE A 26 6.32 11.90 6.29
C PHE A 26 6.42 12.88 5.11
N SER A 27 6.10 12.39 3.90
CA SER A 27 6.07 13.18 2.68
C SER A 27 4.98 14.26 2.63
N ALA A 28 4.00 14.22 3.55
CA ALA A 28 2.97 15.26 3.69
C ALA A 28 3.42 16.45 4.54
N ALA A 29 4.58 16.37 5.20
CA ALA A 29 5.10 17.44 6.03
C ALA A 29 5.38 18.73 5.20
N PRO A 30 5.16 19.93 5.79
CA PRO A 30 5.54 21.20 5.18
C PRO A 30 7.02 21.19 4.77
N GLY A 31 7.33 21.70 3.57
CA GLY A 31 8.70 21.70 3.02
C GLY A 31 9.09 20.43 2.24
N ILE A 32 8.49 19.27 2.54
CA ILE A 32 8.76 17.98 1.84
C ILE A 32 7.74 17.71 0.73
N LYS A 33 6.53 18.26 0.88
CA LYS A 33 5.43 18.20 -0.11
C LYS A 33 5.76 18.86 -1.47
N SER A 34 7.01 19.30 -1.66
CA SER A 34 7.49 19.98 -2.87
C SER A 34 7.30 19.16 -4.14
N ALA A 35 7.25 19.83 -5.28
CA ALA A 35 6.98 19.31 -6.62
C ALA A 35 8.14 18.46 -7.19
N VAL A 36 8.62 17.51 -6.40
CA VAL A 36 9.69 16.60 -6.77
C VAL A 36 9.17 15.62 -7.82
N VAL A 37 9.87 15.53 -8.95
CA VAL A 37 9.54 14.58 -10.03
C VAL A 37 9.92 13.18 -9.55
N LEU A 38 8.91 12.38 -9.21
CA LEU A 38 9.11 10.99 -8.79
C LEU A 38 9.32 10.08 -10.00
N PRO A 39 10.30 9.15 -9.95
CA PRO A 39 10.38 8.04 -10.89
C PRO A 39 9.03 7.34 -10.97
N THR A 40 8.46 7.29 -12.17
CA THR A 40 7.12 6.76 -12.40
C THR A 40 7.21 5.42 -13.11
N LEU A 41 6.74 4.37 -12.43
CA LEU A 41 6.55 3.07 -13.03
C LEU A 41 5.18 3.04 -13.72
N GLN A 42 5.20 2.85 -15.03
CA GLN A 42 3.99 2.71 -15.83
C GLN A 42 3.48 1.27 -15.75
N VAL A 43 2.17 1.14 -15.60
CA VAL A 43 1.45 -0.12 -15.75
C VAL A 43 0.54 0.05 -16.95
N ASP A 44 0.91 -0.59 -18.05
CA ASP A 44 0.19 -0.45 -19.31
C ASP A 44 -1.23 -1.01 -19.21
N ARG A 45 -2.13 -0.37 -19.96
CA ARG A 45 -3.50 -0.85 -20.09
C ARG A 45 -3.52 -2.25 -20.73
N PRO A 46 -4.29 -3.20 -20.18
CA PRO A 46 -4.47 -4.49 -20.84
C PRO A 46 -5.19 -4.35 -22.18
N ASN A 47 -4.84 -5.22 -23.13
CA ASN A 47 -5.61 -5.34 -24.37
C ASN A 47 -6.91 -6.11 -24.12
N GLU A 48 -8.01 -5.38 -24.01
CA GLU A 48 -9.35 -5.91 -23.71
C GLU A 48 -9.82 -6.93 -24.74
N THR A 49 -9.55 -6.71 -26.03
CA THR A 49 -9.99 -7.63 -27.10
C THR A 49 -9.38 -9.02 -26.93
N THR A 50 -8.09 -9.08 -26.57
CA THR A 50 -7.39 -10.35 -26.34
C THR A 50 -7.92 -11.08 -25.10
N LEU A 51 -8.22 -10.34 -24.03
CA LEU A 51 -8.75 -10.91 -22.80
C LEU A 51 -10.17 -11.47 -23.01
N LEU A 52 -11.04 -10.72 -23.69
CA LEU A 52 -12.39 -11.17 -24.02
C LEU A 52 -12.39 -12.40 -24.93
N ALA A 53 -11.45 -12.49 -25.88
CA ALA A 53 -11.30 -13.67 -26.73
C ALA A 53 -10.84 -14.90 -25.93
N ALA A 54 -9.95 -14.72 -24.95
CA ALA A 54 -9.53 -15.79 -24.05
C ALA A 54 -10.67 -16.29 -23.16
N ASP A 55 -11.50 -15.39 -22.64
CA ASP A 55 -12.63 -15.72 -21.76
C ASP A 55 -13.73 -16.50 -22.47
N LYS A 56 -13.87 -16.35 -23.78
CA LYS A 56 -14.78 -17.18 -24.60
C LYS A 56 -14.29 -18.61 -24.77
N LYS A 57 -12.98 -18.87 -24.68
CA LYS A 57 -12.37 -20.20 -24.95
C LYS A 57 -12.38 -21.10 -23.72
N THR A 58 -12.39 -20.54 -22.52
CA THR A 58 -12.31 -21.31 -21.28
C THR A 58 -13.22 -20.67 -20.24
N PRO A 59 -14.15 -21.42 -19.62
CA PRO A 59 -14.95 -20.90 -18.52
C PRO A 59 -14.03 -20.45 -17.40
N ALA A 60 -13.97 -19.14 -17.18
CA ALA A 60 -13.18 -18.52 -16.12
C ALA A 60 -14.05 -17.49 -15.37
N PRO A 61 -13.77 -17.21 -14.10
CA PRO A 61 -14.43 -16.13 -13.39
C PRO A 61 -14.24 -14.79 -14.10
N TYR A 62 -15.24 -13.91 -14.02
CA TYR A 62 -15.14 -12.56 -14.57
C TYR A 62 -13.95 -11.81 -13.96
N ARG A 63 -13.09 -11.27 -14.84
CA ARG A 63 -11.95 -10.46 -14.42
C ARG A 63 -12.42 -9.03 -14.12
N TYR A 64 -12.11 -8.53 -12.93
CA TYR A 64 -12.31 -7.12 -12.56
C TYR A 64 -11.01 -6.30 -12.61
N GLY A 65 -9.88 -6.94 -12.91
CA GLY A 65 -8.57 -6.32 -12.99
C GLY A 65 -7.51 -7.29 -13.52
N ILE A 66 -6.31 -6.75 -13.76
CA ILE A 66 -5.12 -7.51 -14.15
C ILE A 66 -4.04 -7.39 -13.08
N LYS A 67 -3.32 -8.49 -12.82
CA LYS A 67 -2.12 -8.46 -11.98
C LYS A 67 -0.90 -8.23 -12.86
N ARG A 68 -0.05 -7.29 -12.48
CA ARG A 68 1.26 -7.06 -13.10
C ARG A 68 2.34 -7.11 -12.03
N GLU A 69 3.37 -7.87 -12.30
CA GLU A 69 4.55 -7.93 -11.44
C GLU A 69 5.50 -6.80 -11.82
N LEU A 70 5.96 -6.07 -10.82
CA LEU A 70 6.87 -4.95 -10.97
C LEU A 70 8.10 -5.23 -10.13
N ASN A 71 9.29 -5.04 -10.73
CA ASN A 71 10.55 -5.14 -10.01
C ASN A 71 10.85 -3.81 -9.33
N VAL A 72 10.23 -3.59 -8.18
CA VAL A 72 10.42 -2.37 -7.38
C VAL A 72 11.41 -2.64 -6.27
N SER A 73 12.48 -1.85 -6.23
CA SER A 73 13.56 -1.94 -5.24
C SER A 73 13.81 -0.55 -4.66
N TYR A 74 13.99 -0.48 -3.33
CA TYR A 74 14.34 0.79 -2.68
C TYR A 74 15.67 1.37 -3.20
N ARG A 75 16.52 0.52 -3.79
CA ARG A 75 17.83 0.91 -4.31
C ARG A 75 17.75 1.53 -5.70
N ASP A 76 16.82 1.07 -6.54
CA ASP A 76 16.96 1.22 -8.00
C ASP A 76 15.77 1.92 -8.68
N THR A 77 14.56 1.86 -8.11
CA THR A 77 13.33 2.27 -8.83
C THR A 77 12.65 3.51 -8.29
N GLY A 78 13.23 4.16 -7.30
CA GLY A 78 12.64 5.34 -6.67
C GLY A 78 13.67 6.41 -6.37
N LEU A 79 13.18 7.49 -5.80
CA LEU A 79 13.98 8.60 -5.35
C LEU A 79 14.24 8.44 -3.86
N LEU A 80 15.52 8.38 -3.47
CA LEU A 80 15.96 8.41 -2.08
C LEU A 80 16.45 9.82 -1.74
N GLU A 81 15.78 10.48 -0.81
CA GLU A 81 16.11 11.82 -0.31
C GLU A 81 16.52 11.73 1.15
N HIS A 82 17.64 12.38 1.51
CA HIS A 82 18.01 12.55 2.91
C HIS A 82 17.35 13.82 3.42
N VAL A 83 16.46 13.67 4.41
CA VAL A 83 15.71 14.79 4.99
C VAL A 83 16.57 15.50 6.02
N ASP A 84 17.31 14.71 6.80
CA ASP A 84 18.37 15.17 7.69
C ASP A 84 19.47 14.07 7.80
N ALA A 85 20.36 14.19 8.78
CA ALA A 85 21.46 13.24 8.98
C ALA A 85 21.02 11.81 9.36
N LEU A 86 19.81 11.64 9.89
CA LEU A 86 19.30 10.37 10.44
C LEU A 86 18.05 9.85 9.71
N GLN A 87 17.42 10.68 8.90
CA GLN A 87 16.17 10.37 8.22
C GLN A 87 16.32 10.40 6.71
N ALA A 88 15.90 9.30 6.07
CA ALA A 88 15.82 9.19 4.63
C ALA A 88 14.37 8.86 4.22
N LEU A 89 13.94 9.48 3.12
CA LEU A 89 12.64 9.32 2.50
C LEU A 89 12.84 8.69 1.13
N TRP A 90 12.29 7.50 0.93
CA TRP A 90 12.24 6.85 -0.38
C TRP A 90 10.83 6.94 -0.97
N ARG A 91 10.72 7.33 -2.25
CA ARG A 91 9.44 7.49 -2.95
C ARG A 91 9.52 7.00 -4.39
N CYS A 92 8.46 6.33 -4.85
CA CYS A 92 8.23 6.04 -6.26
C CYS A 92 6.76 6.27 -6.60
N LYS A 93 6.46 6.53 -7.87
CA LYS A 93 5.09 6.72 -8.35
C LYS A 93 4.65 5.54 -9.21
N LEU A 94 3.47 5.00 -8.94
CA LEU A 94 2.83 4.02 -9.83
C LEU A 94 1.76 4.72 -10.65
N LYS A 95 1.74 4.50 -11.97
CA LYS A 95 0.71 5.03 -12.87
C LYS A 95 0.15 3.91 -13.74
N GLY A 96 -1.10 3.53 -13.50
CA GLY A 96 -1.85 2.62 -14.37
C GLY A 96 -2.60 3.40 -15.44
N GLU A 97 -2.29 3.19 -16.70
CA GLU A 97 -2.97 3.90 -17.79
C GLU A 97 -4.42 3.42 -17.93
N GLY A 98 -5.37 4.36 -17.81
CA GLY A 98 -6.80 4.06 -17.88
C GLY A 98 -7.36 3.24 -16.70
N ALA A 99 -6.56 2.99 -15.65
CA ALA A 99 -6.99 2.25 -14.48
C ALA A 99 -7.91 3.11 -13.58
N LYS A 100 -9.06 2.57 -13.18
CA LYS A 100 -9.99 3.21 -12.23
C LYS A 100 -9.54 3.07 -10.77
N SER A 101 -8.84 1.99 -10.46
CA SER A 101 -8.26 1.71 -9.16
C SER A 101 -6.96 0.94 -9.34
N LEU A 102 -6.08 1.01 -8.34
CA LEU A 102 -4.84 0.23 -8.29
C LEU A 102 -4.80 -0.56 -6.98
N GLY A 103 -4.60 -1.86 -7.10
CA GLY A 103 -4.27 -2.74 -5.99
C GLY A 103 -2.76 -2.98 -5.98
N VAL A 104 -2.13 -2.82 -4.82
CA VAL A 104 -0.70 -3.12 -4.64
C VAL A 104 -0.55 -4.30 -3.71
N THR A 105 0.26 -5.27 -4.11
CA THR A 105 0.60 -6.43 -3.29
C THR A 105 2.10 -6.62 -3.34
N PHE A 106 2.73 -6.65 -2.16
CA PHE A 106 4.16 -6.91 -2.06
C PHE A 106 4.41 -8.41 -2.13
N SER A 107 5.31 -8.82 -3.03
CA SER A 107 5.80 -10.21 -3.08
C SER A 107 6.64 -10.53 -1.84
N LYS A 108 7.50 -9.58 -1.42
CA LYS A 108 8.26 -9.61 -0.17
C LYS A 108 8.01 -8.32 0.59
N PHE A 109 7.60 -8.44 1.84
CA PHE A 109 7.38 -7.30 2.74
C PHE A 109 8.21 -7.51 4.00
N ASN A 110 9.37 -6.84 4.05
CA ASN A 110 10.29 -6.89 5.18
C ASN A 110 10.76 -5.47 5.50
N VAL A 111 10.08 -4.83 6.45
CA VAL A 111 10.38 -3.47 6.90
C VAL A 111 11.21 -3.54 8.18
N PRO A 112 12.40 -2.91 8.24
CA PRO A 112 13.21 -2.89 9.44
C PRO A 112 12.57 -2.03 10.54
N ARG A 113 12.98 -2.25 11.80
CA ARG A 113 12.52 -1.43 12.92
C ARG A 113 12.91 0.04 12.67
N GLY A 114 11.96 0.95 12.89
CA GLY A 114 12.14 2.38 12.67
C GLY A 114 11.82 2.86 11.26
N ALA A 115 11.61 1.94 10.30
CA ALA A 115 11.11 2.27 8.97
C ALA A 115 9.59 2.07 8.88
N TYR A 116 8.99 2.83 7.97
CA TYR A 116 7.55 2.84 7.77
C TYR A 116 7.24 2.97 6.27
N VAL A 117 6.17 2.30 5.83
CA VAL A 117 5.71 2.32 4.44
C VAL A 117 4.29 2.87 4.38
N TRP A 118 4.08 3.79 3.44
CA TRP A 118 2.76 4.32 3.09
C TRP A 118 2.49 4.13 1.60
N ILE A 119 1.23 3.94 1.27
CA ILE A 119 0.69 3.99 -0.09
C ILE A 119 -0.33 5.12 -0.09
N TYR A 120 -0.19 6.07 -1.00
CA TYR A 120 -1.08 7.22 -1.04
C TYR A 120 -1.37 7.67 -2.47
N SER A 121 -2.55 8.25 -2.66
CA SER A 121 -2.93 8.88 -3.94
C SER A 121 -2.34 10.28 -4.07
N ASN A 122 -2.32 10.81 -5.28
CA ASN A 122 -1.80 12.16 -5.51
C ASN A 122 -2.60 13.19 -4.67
N GLY A 123 -1.90 14.04 -3.92
CA GLY A 123 -2.50 15.00 -3.00
C GLY A 123 -3.01 14.39 -1.68
N TYR A 124 -2.69 13.13 -1.37
CA TYR A 124 -3.04 12.46 -0.10
C TYR A 124 -4.55 12.32 0.16
N LYS A 125 -5.38 12.23 -0.90
CA LYS A 125 -6.84 12.01 -0.75
C LYS A 125 -7.14 10.65 -0.12
N GLU A 126 -6.30 9.68 -0.44
CA GLU A 126 -6.32 8.33 0.12
C GLU A 126 -4.92 8.04 0.62
N VAL A 127 -4.82 7.55 1.85
CA VAL A 127 -3.56 7.17 2.48
C VAL A 127 -3.79 5.86 3.23
N ILE A 128 -2.91 4.89 2.98
CA ILE A 128 -2.91 3.59 3.62
C ILE A 128 -1.52 3.38 4.22
N GLY A 129 -1.47 2.97 5.48
CA GLY A 129 -0.26 2.94 6.30
C GLY A 129 -0.49 3.73 7.60
N ALA A 130 0.51 3.86 8.47
CA ALA A 130 1.90 3.41 8.30
C ALA A 130 2.06 1.91 8.55
N PHE A 131 2.61 1.18 7.58
CA PHE A 131 3.02 -0.21 7.78
C PHE A 131 4.43 -0.24 8.35
N SER A 132 4.67 -1.10 9.34
CA SER A 132 5.93 -1.17 10.08
C SER A 132 6.44 -2.62 10.16
N VAL A 133 7.52 -2.83 10.92
CA VAL A 133 8.03 -4.18 11.25
C VAL A 133 6.96 -5.12 11.82
N GLN A 134 5.91 -4.60 12.47
CA GLN A 134 4.80 -5.41 13.00
C GLN A 134 3.98 -6.08 11.89
N ASN A 135 4.07 -5.59 10.65
CA ASN A 135 3.39 -6.13 9.49
C ASN A 135 4.23 -7.16 8.72
N ASN A 136 5.47 -7.40 9.12
CA ASN A 136 6.29 -8.43 8.51
C ASN A 136 5.69 -9.81 8.83
N SER A 137 5.43 -10.61 7.81
CA SER A 137 4.94 -11.98 7.95
C SER A 137 6.08 -12.96 7.80
N ALA A 138 6.18 -13.94 8.73
CA ALA A 138 7.14 -15.03 8.62
C ALA A 138 6.91 -15.91 7.37
N LYS A 139 5.72 -15.88 6.77
CA LYS A 139 5.38 -16.66 5.56
C LYS A 139 5.86 -16.04 4.24
N ASN A 140 6.43 -14.84 4.26
CA ASN A 140 6.86 -14.11 3.05
C ASN A 140 8.37 -14.22 2.77
N ASN A 141 9.08 -15.16 3.41
CA ASN A 141 10.51 -15.43 3.21
C ASN A 141 10.74 -16.67 2.34
#